data_AF-A0AA92UIS8-F1
#
_entry.id   AF-A0AA92UIS8-F1
#
_cell.length_a   1.000
_cell.length_b   1.000
_cell.length_c   1.000
_cell.angle_alpha   90.00
_cell.angle_beta   90.00
_cell.angle_gamma   90.00
#
_symmetry.space_group_name_H-M   'P 1'
#
loop_
_entity.id
_entity.type
_entity.pdbx_description
1 polymer ?
#
loop_
_entity_poly.entity_id
_entity_poly.type
_entity_poly.pdbx_seq_one_letter_code
_entity_poly.pdbx_strand_id
1 'polypeptide(L)' 'KYRALKMVLPSDDPNVRYIEKNFSVCPNKEVIENVRNRVTAYEDSVRHHYEMIEIAAYKDSIANRLLRESKEIKSNFGNR' A
#
# COMPACT_ATOMS: atom_id res chain seq x y z
N LYS A 1 24.90 -15.01 -2.85
CA LYS A 1 25.95 -15.90 -3.43
C LYS A 1 27.12 -15.08 -4.00
N TYR A 2 26.94 -14.25 -5.03
CA TYR A 2 28.01 -13.37 -5.55
C TYR A 2 28.68 -12.46 -4.50
N ARG A 3 27.89 -11.76 -3.67
CA ARG A 3 28.42 -10.87 -2.60
C ARG A 3 29.33 -11.60 -1.61
N ALA A 4 29.01 -12.86 -1.29
CA ALA A 4 29.86 -13.68 -0.42
C ALA A 4 31.16 -14.07 -1.12
N LEU A 5 31.06 -14.50 -2.39
CA LEU A 5 32.21 -14.85 -3.24
C LEU A 5 33.20 -13.69 -3.39
N LYS A 6 32.69 -12.46 -3.58
CA LYS A 6 33.48 -11.23 -3.67
C LYS A 6 34.19 -10.86 -2.35
N MET A 7 33.67 -11.28 -1.20
CA MET A 7 34.30 -11.01 0.10
C MET A 7 35.43 -11.99 0.42
N VAL A 8 35.43 -13.18 -0.19
CA VAL A 8 36.41 -14.24 0.10
C VAL A 8 37.50 -14.39 -0.96
N LEU A 9 37.28 -13.91 -2.18
CA LEU A 9 38.26 -13.98 -3.27
C LEU A 9 38.92 -12.63 -3.57
N PRO A 10 40.17 -12.63 -4.04
CA PRO A 10 40.85 -11.41 -4.51
C PRO A 10 40.08 -10.75 -5.66
N SER A 11 40.16 -9.41 -5.77
CA SER A 11 39.51 -8.65 -6.84
C SER A 11 39.99 -9.05 -8.25
N ASP A 12 41.23 -9.54 -8.37
CA ASP A 12 41.82 -9.96 -9.64
C ASP A 12 41.48 -11.41 -10.02
N ASP A 13 40.68 -12.10 -9.20
CA ASP A 13 40.26 -13.47 -9.48
C ASP A 13 39.54 -13.55 -10.85
N PRO A 14 39.91 -14.51 -11.72
CA PRO A 14 39.34 -14.63 -13.06
C PRO A 14 37.82 -14.80 -13.06
N ASN A 15 37.25 -15.49 -12.05
CA ASN A 15 35.82 -15.71 -11.95
C ASN A 15 35.10 -14.46 -11.48
N VAL A 16 35.69 -13.71 -10.54
CA VAL A 16 35.17 -12.40 -10.12
C VAL A 16 35.13 -11.45 -11.32
N ARG A 17 36.23 -11.33 -12.08
CA ARG A 17 36.30 -10.50 -13.30
C ARG A 17 35.32 -10.96 -14.37
N TYR A 18 35.15 -12.27 -14.56
CA TYR A 18 34.19 -12.81 -15.51
C TYR A 18 32.75 -12.43 -15.13
N ILE A 19 32.39 -12.54 -13.86
CA ILE A 19 31.04 -12.18 -13.40
C ILE A 19 30.79 -10.69 -13.54
N GLU A 20 31.73 -9.83 -13.13
CA GLU A 20 31.58 -8.36 -13.25
C GLU A 20 31.51 -7.89 -14.71
N LYS A 21 32.22 -8.56 -15.63
CA LYS A 21 32.21 -8.24 -17.05
C LYS A 21 30.90 -8.64 -17.74
N ASN A 22 30.33 -9.78 -17.37
CA ASN A 22 29.20 -10.37 -18.10
C ASN A 22 27.85 -10.18 -17.41
N PHE A 23 27.82 -9.87 -16.12
CA PHE A 23 26.60 -9.65 -15.36
C PHE A 23 26.60 -8.25 -14.75
N SER A 24 25.57 -7.48 -15.05
CA SER A 24 25.26 -6.28 -14.28
C SER A 24 24.83 -6.71 -12.88
N VAL A 25 25.76 -6.66 -11.92
CA VAL A 25 25.45 -6.90 -10.50
C VAL A 25 24.98 -5.61 -9.81
N CYS A 26 24.78 -4.53 -10.57
CA CYS A 26 24.25 -3.28 -10.05
C CYS A 26 22.73 -3.38 -9.93
N PRO A 27 22.18 -3.29 -8.71
CA PRO A 27 20.76 -3.06 -8.56
C PRO A 27 20.46 -1.72 -9.23
N ASN A 28 19.58 -1.72 -10.23
CA ASN A 28 19.14 -0.47 -10.83
C ASN A 28 18.36 0.29 -9.74
N LYS A 29 19.03 1.28 -9.11
CA LYS A 29 18.51 2.03 -7.97
C LYS A 29 17.19 2.72 -8.32
N GLU A 30 17.05 3.19 -9.55
CA GLU A 30 15.83 3.82 -10.05
C GLU A 30 14.68 2.82 -10.11
N VAL A 31 14.93 1.61 -10.62
CA VAL A 31 13.92 0.55 -10.67
C VAL A 31 13.48 0.15 -9.26
N ILE A 32 14.43 0.01 -8.32
CA ILE A 32 14.12 -0.32 -6.93
C ILE A 32 13.29 0.78 -6.28
N GLU A 33 13.67 2.04 -6.48
CA GLU A 33 12.96 3.18 -5.91
C GLU A 33 11.56 3.34 -6.51
N ASN A 34 11.43 3.14 -7.82
CA ASN A 34 10.14 3.14 -8.50
C ASN A 34 9.21 2.06 -7.93
N VAL A 35 9.73 0.83 -7.76
CA VAL A 35 8.98 -0.27 -7.16
C VAL A 35 8.56 0.07 -5.72
N ARG A 36 9.46 0.62 -4.90
CA ARG A 36 9.12 1.05 -3.53
C ARG A 36 8.01 2.10 -3.51
N ASN A 37 8.14 3.16 -4.31
CA ASN A 37 7.14 4.22 -4.37
C ASN A 37 5.77 3.70 -4.82
N ARG A 38 5.75 2.76 -5.75
CA ARG A 38 4.50 2.11 -6.19
C ARG A 38 3.88 1.25 -5.10
N VAL A 39 4.70 0.51 -4.34
CA VAL A 39 4.22 -0.29 -3.20
C VAL A 39 3.62 0.64 -2.14
N THR A 40 4.33 1.70 -1.73
CA THR A 40 3.83 2.68 -0.77
C THR A 40 2.51 3.30 -1.22
N ALA A 41 2.43 3.76 -2.47
CA ALA A 41 1.21 4.35 -3.01
C ALA A 41 0.03 3.36 -3.05
N TYR A 42 0.31 2.09 -3.36
CA TYR A 42 -0.71 1.04 -3.34
C TYR A 42 -1.20 0.77 -1.91
N GLU A 43 -0.30 0.61 -0.95
CA GLU A 43 -0.62 0.39 0.45
C GLU A 43 -1.45 1.54 1.04
N ASP A 44 -1.06 2.79 0.75
CA ASP A 44 -1.83 3.98 1.15
C ASP A 44 -3.23 4.00 0.53
N SER A 45 -3.36 3.62 -0.74
CA SER A 45 -4.66 3.58 -1.41
C SER A 45 -5.60 2.53 -0.80
N VAL A 46 -5.05 1.36 -0.42
CA VAL A 46 -5.82 0.27 0.21
C VAL A 46 -6.28 0.69 1.59
N ARG A 47 -5.40 1.27 2.42
CA ARG A 47 -5.77 1.80 3.74
C ARG A 47 -6.87 2.86 3.62
N HIS A 48 -6.70 3.81 2.70
CA HIS A 48 -7.68 4.87 2.50
C HIS A 48 -9.05 4.33 2.04
N HIS A 49 -9.07 3.30 1.19
CA HIS A 49 -10.30 2.65 0.78
C HIS A 49 -11.09 2.10 1.97
N TYR A 50 -10.43 1.45 2.92
CA TYR A 50 -11.08 0.93 4.12
C TYR A 50 -11.59 2.04 5.04
N GLU A 51 -10.79 3.10 5.26
CA GLU A 51 -11.22 4.28 6.03
C GLU A 51 -12.50 4.90 5.42
N MET A 52 -12.55 4.99 4.10
CA MET A 52 -13.71 5.53 3.38
C MET A 52 -14.96 4.64 3.53
N ILE A 53 -14.81 3.32 3.51
CA ILE A 53 -15.91 2.38 3.76
C ILE A 53 -16.45 2.56 5.19
N GLU A 54 -15.58 2.65 6.18
CA GLU A 54 -16.00 2.83 7.58
C GLU A 54 -16.72 4.16 7.79
N ILE A 55 -16.19 5.26 7.22
CA ILE A 55 -16.81 6.58 7.29
C ILE A 55 -18.18 6.56 6.59
N ALA A 56 -18.32 5.89 5.45
CA ALA A 56 -19.59 5.78 4.75
C ALA A 56 -20.62 5.02 5.60
N ALA A 57 -20.24 3.86 6.15
CA ALA A 57 -21.12 3.07 7.02
C ALA A 57 -21.57 3.86 8.26
N TYR A 58 -20.65 4.62 8.88
CA TYR A 58 -20.97 5.49 10.01
C TYR A 58 -21.97 6.58 9.64
N LYS A 59 -21.73 7.29 8.52
CA LYS A 59 -22.65 8.34 8.03
C LYS A 59 -24.03 7.78 7.71
N ASP A 60 -24.09 6.62 7.08
CA ASP A 60 -25.35 5.94 6.76
C ASP A 60 -26.10 5.52 8.02
N SER A 61 -25.39 5.06 9.07
CA SER A 61 -26.01 4.72 10.35
C SER A 61 -26.68 5.92 11.01
N ILE A 62 -26.03 7.10 10.97
CA ILE A 62 -26.58 8.35 11.51
C ILE A 62 -27.78 8.79 10.69
N ALA A 63 -27.68 8.79 9.37
CA ALA A 63 -28.77 9.18 8.49
C ALA A 63 -30.01 8.30 8.70
N ASN A 64 -29.82 6.98 8.81
CA ASN A 64 -30.91 6.04 9.08
C ASN A 64 -31.56 6.26 10.45
N ARG A 65 -30.77 6.57 11.47
CA ARG A 65 -31.28 6.91 12.80
C ARG A 65 -32.13 8.18 12.76
N LEU A 66 -31.59 9.26 12.20
CA LEU A 66 -32.30 10.53 12.07
C LEU A 66 -33.59 10.39 11.25
N LEU A 67 -33.57 9.58 10.19
CA LEU A 67 -34.75 9.30 9.39
C LEU A 67 -35.84 8.58 10.19
N ARG A 68 -35.47 7.61 11.04
CA ARG A 68 -36.42 6.92 11.93
C ARG A 68 -37.02 7.89 12.94
N GLU A 69 -36.18 8.64 13.65
CA GLU A 69 -36.60 9.64 14.64
C GLU A 69 -37.55 10.67 14.00
N SER A 70 -37.24 11.16 12.79
CA SER A 70 -38.12 12.07 12.04
C SER A 70 -39.48 11.46 11.70
N LYS A 71 -39.52 10.19 11.26
CA LYS A 71 -40.78 9.48 10.97
C LYS A 71 -41.64 9.29 12.21
N GLU A 72 -41.02 8.96 13.34
CA GLU A 72 -41.70 8.80 14.63
C GLU A 72 -42.34 10.11 15.08
N ILE A 73 -41.59 11.22 15.01
CA ILE A 73 -42.12 12.56 15.27
C ILE A 73 -43.32 12.84 14.36
N LYS A 74 -43.16 12.66 13.05
CA LYS A 74 -44.23 12.92 12.08
C LYS A 74 -45.49 12.09 12.36
N SER A 75 -45.34 10.82 12.73
CA SER A 75 -46.46 9.94 13.09
C SER A 75 -47.17 10.41 14.36
N ASN A 76 -46.43 10.83 15.37
CA ASN A 76 -47.00 11.30 16.64
C ASN A 76 -47.78 12.62 16.50
N PHE A 77 -47.39 13.46 15.55
CA PHE A 77 -48.11 14.70 15.24
C PHE A 77 -49.23 14.52 14.21
N GLY A 78 -49.11 13.56 13.28
CA GLY A 78 -50.12 13.30 12.25
C GLY A 78 -51.30 12.43 12.69
N ASN A 79 -51.19 11.71 13.81
CA ASN A 79 -52.26 10.92 14.41
C ASN A 79 -53.11 11.71 15.46
N ARG A 80 -52.89 13.03 15.57
CA ARG A 80 -53.75 13.96 16.32
C ARG A 80 -54.61 14.76 15.35
#